data_AF-A0A7X8K4A5-F1
#
_entry.id   AF-A0A7X8K4A5-F1
#
_cell.length_a   1.000
_cell.length_b   1.000
_cell.length_c   1.000
_cell.angle_alpha   90.00
_cell.angle_beta   90.00
_cell.angle_gamma   90.00
#
_symmetry.space_group_name_H-M   'P 1'
#
loop_
_entity.id
_entity.type
_entity.pdbx_description
1 polymer ?
#
loop_
_entity_poly.entity_id
_entity_poly.type
_entity_poly.pdbx_seq_one_letter_code
_entity_poly.pdbx_strand_id
1 'polypeptide(L)'
;MGAIAQMLARLEDENLLAEVRKQLDEGVDPLAIFKECQEGMVEVGDKFSSGEYFVSDLMMAGSIFKQVNEMVTPLLGEEKAEKVGKVVMGTVK
;
A
#
# COMPACT_ATOMS: atom_id res chain seq x y z
N MET A 1 -10.41 2.28 10.88
CA MET A 1 -9.73 1.23 10.11
C MET A 1 -10.55 0.97 8.87
N GLY A 2 -10.04 1.38 7.72
CA GLY A 2 -10.66 1.10 6.42
C GLY A 2 -10.51 -0.37 6.04
N ALA A 3 -11.34 -0.83 5.09
CA ALA A 3 -11.35 -2.23 4.65
C ALA A 3 -10.03 -2.62 3.96
N ILE A 4 -9.43 -1.68 3.23
CA ILE A 4 -8.20 -1.90 2.46
C ILE A 4 -7.00 -2.12 3.40
N ALA A 5 -6.92 -1.35 4.49
CA ALA A 5 -5.84 -1.48 5.47
C ALA A 5 -5.80 -2.89 6.09
N GLN A 6 -6.96 -3.44 6.45
CA GLN A 6 -7.05 -4.79 7.03
C GLN A 6 -6.72 -5.88 6.02
N MET A 7 -7.18 -5.75 4.77
CA MET A 7 -6.86 -6.71 3.71
C MET A 7 -5.35 -6.72 3.42
N LEU A 8 -4.70 -5.55 3.46
CA LEU A 8 -3.26 -5.42 3.26
C LEU A 8 -2.49 -6.04 4.42
N ALA A 9 -2.95 -5.77 5.65
CA ALA A 9 -2.38 -6.33 6.87
C ALA A 9 -2.64 -7.82 7.06
N ARG A 10 -3.45 -8.44 6.18
CA ARG A 10 -3.67 -9.89 6.09
C ARG A 10 -3.06 -10.52 4.83
N LEU A 11 -2.41 -9.71 3.99
CA LEU A 11 -1.80 -10.14 2.72
C LEU A 11 -2.81 -10.74 1.73
N GLU A 12 -4.07 -10.27 1.75
CA GLU A 12 -5.13 -10.73 0.86
C GLU A 12 -5.08 -9.99 -0.48
N ASP A 13 -4.14 -10.37 -1.35
CA ASP A 13 -3.82 -9.67 -2.61
C ASP A 13 -5.04 -9.54 -3.55
N GLU A 14 -5.72 -10.65 -3.87
CA GLU A 14 -6.87 -10.64 -4.79
C GLU A 14 -8.05 -9.84 -4.26
N ASN A 15 -8.40 -10.02 -2.98
CA ASN A 15 -9.51 -9.31 -2.34
C ASN A 15 -9.23 -7.81 -2.23
N LEU A 16 -7.99 -7.46 -1.91
CA LEU A 16 -7.57 -6.07 -1.82
C LEU A 16 -7.66 -5.37 -3.17
N LEU A 17 -7.15 -5.99 -4.24
CA LEU A 17 -7.21 -5.41 -5.58
C LEU A 17 -8.65 -5.26 -6.07
N ALA A 18 -9.53 -6.22 -5.76
CA ALA A 18 -10.95 -6.13 -6.07
C ALA A 18 -11.64 -4.99 -5.32
N GLU A 19 -11.37 -4.83 -4.02
CA GLU A 19 -11.94 -3.77 -3.19
C GLU A 19 -11.43 -2.39 -3.62
N VAL A 20 -10.14 -2.26 -3.92
CA VAL A 20 -9.56 -1.02 -4.46
C VAL A 20 -10.23 -0.65 -5.79
N ARG A 21 -10.40 -1.59 -6.73
CA ARG A 21 -11.13 -1.32 -7.99
C ARG A 21 -12.54 -0.86 -7.73
N LYS A 22 -13.25 -1.56 -6.85
CA LYS A 22 -14.63 -1.24 -6.51
C LYS A 22 -14.75 0.18 -5.94
N GLN A 23 -13.87 0.57 -5.01
CA GLN A 23 -13.88 1.93 -4.46
C GLN A 23 -13.51 2.98 -5.51
N LEU A 24 -12.57 2.70 -6.40
CA LEU A 24 -12.24 3.58 -7.54
C LEU A 24 -13.44 3.72 -8.50
N ASP A 25 -14.15 2.64 -8.79
CA ASP A 25 -15.38 2.63 -9.62
C ASP A 25 -16.55 3.36 -8.94
N GLU A 26 -16.63 3.30 -7.61
CA GLU A 26 -17.58 4.07 -6.80
C GLU A 26 -17.25 5.57 -6.72
N GLY A 27 -16.10 5.99 -7.26
CA GLY A 27 -15.66 7.39 -7.27
C GLY A 27 -15.04 7.85 -5.96
N VAL A 28 -14.57 6.91 -5.13
CA VAL A 28 -13.80 7.22 -3.92
C VAL A 28 -12.48 7.88 -4.33
N ASP A 29 -12.07 8.91 -3.56
CA ASP A 29 -10.83 9.64 -3.81
C ASP A 29 -9.62 8.67 -3.77
N PRO A 30 -8.83 8.57 -4.86
CA PRO A 30 -7.67 7.70 -4.90
C PRO A 30 -6.63 8.04 -3.81
N LEU A 31 -6.57 9.29 -3.33
CA LEU A 31 -5.74 9.69 -2.18
C LEU A 31 -6.19 9.04 -0.87
N ALA A 32 -7.51 8.89 -0.67
CA ALA A 32 -8.06 8.25 0.51
C ALA A 32 -7.70 6.75 0.54
N ILE A 33 -7.84 6.08 -0.59
CA ILE A 33 -7.42 4.68 -0.80
C ILE A 33 -5.93 4.52 -0.51
N PHE A 34 -5.10 5.41 -1.05
CA PHE A 34 -3.65 5.38 -0.82
C PHE A 34 -3.29 5.53 0.67
N LYS A 35 -3.99 6.43 1.37
CA LYS A 35 -3.81 6.63 2.81
C LYS A 35 -4.20 5.39 3.61
N GLU A 36 -5.29 4.71 3.25
CA GLU A 36 -5.65 3.42 3.87
C GLU A 36 -4.60 2.33 3.62
N CYS A 37 -4.03 2.26 2.41
CA CYS A 37 -2.94 1.34 2.13
C CYS A 37 -1.70 1.62 2.99
N GLN A 38 -1.37 2.90 3.24
CA GLN A 38 -0.28 3.27 4.14
C GLN A 38 -0.55 2.82 5.58
N GLU A 39 -1.78 2.99 6.08
CA GLU A 39 -2.17 2.48 7.41
C GLU A 39 -1.99 0.96 7.50
N GLY A 40 -2.37 0.22 6.44
CA GLY A 40 -2.12 -1.23 6.37
C GLY A 40 -0.63 -1.58 6.39
N MET A 41 0.21 -0.82 5.68
CA MET A 41 1.68 -1.02 5.67
C MET A 41 2.30 -0.80 7.05
N VAL A 42 1.80 0.18 7.81
CA VAL A 42 2.24 0.41 9.19
C VAL A 42 1.89 -0.80 10.06
N GLU A 43 0.69 -1.35 9.93
CA GLU A 43 0.27 -2.53 10.70
C GLU A 43 1.12 -3.78 10.37
N VAL A 44 1.46 -4.00 9.09
CA VAL A 44 2.40 -5.06 8.69
C VAL A 44 3.77 -4.85 9.34
N GLY A 45 4.25 -3.60 9.42
CA GLY A 45 5.50 -3.25 10.09
C GLY A 45 5.46 -3.48 11.61
N ASP A 46 4.33 -3.20 12.24
CA ASP A 46 4.11 -3.47 13.66
C ASP A 46 4.07 -4.97 13.94
N LYS A 47 3.39 -5.76 13.10
CA LYS A 47 3.37 -7.24 13.16
C LYS A 47 4.73 -7.87 12.90
N PHE A 48 5.52 -7.27 12.03
CA PHE A 48 6.91 -7.69 11.82
C PHE A 48 7.75 -7.41 13.07
N SER A 49 7.56 -6.24 13.68
CA SER A 49 8.26 -5.85 14.93
C SER A 49 7.83 -6.70 16.14
N SER A 50 6.58 -7.17 16.18
CA SER A 50 6.10 -8.12 17.20
C SER A 50 6.59 -9.56 16.98
N GLY A 51 7.22 -9.84 15.82
CA GLY A 51 7.70 -11.16 15.45
C GLY A 51 6.60 -12.10 14.93
N GLU A 52 5.41 -11.57 14.66
CA GLU A 52 4.31 -12.33 14.05
C GLU A 52 4.52 -12.50 12.54
N TYR A 53 5.10 -11.51 11.88
CA TYR A 53 5.38 -11.49 10.43
C TYR A 53 6.88 -11.56 10.16
N PHE A 54 7.26 -12.16 9.03
CA PHE A 54 8.64 -12.34 8.61
C PHE A 54 9.02 -11.43 7.43
N VAL A 55 10.29 -11.47 7.03
CA VAL A 55 10.79 -10.69 5.88
C VAL A 55 10.01 -11.00 4.60
N SER A 56 9.63 -12.27 4.40
CA SER A 56 8.81 -12.69 3.27
C SER A 56 7.45 -11.99 3.23
N ASP A 57 6.82 -11.79 4.39
CA ASP A 57 5.53 -11.10 4.51
C ASP A 57 5.66 -9.60 4.21
N LEU A 58 6.73 -8.96 4.69
CA LEU A 58 7.06 -7.57 4.33
C LEU A 58 7.29 -7.40 2.82
N MET A 59 8.03 -8.33 2.20
CA MET A 59 8.26 -8.32 0.77
C MET A 59 6.96 -8.48 -0.01
N MET A 60 6.07 -9.37 0.45
CA MET A 60 4.77 -9.58 -0.16
C MET A 60 3.91 -8.33 -0.01
N ALA A 61 3.73 -7.79 1.19
CA ALA A 61 2.98 -6.56 1.44
C ALA A 61 3.48 -5.39 0.58
N GLY A 62 4.80 -5.25 0.41
CA GLY A 62 5.40 -4.25 -0.47
C GLY A 62 5.06 -4.47 -1.95
N SER A 63 5.01 -5.72 -2.41
CA SER A 63 4.57 -6.07 -3.77
C SER A 63 3.10 -5.73 -4.00
N ILE A 64 2.23 -6.08 -3.05
CA ILE A 64 0.79 -5.74 -3.06
C ILE A 64 0.62 -4.22 -3.13
N PHE A 65 1.29 -3.49 -2.23
CA PHE A 65 1.24 -2.04 -2.18
C PHE A 65 1.67 -1.40 -3.51
N LYS A 66 2.71 -1.95 -4.15
CA LYS A 66 3.16 -1.49 -5.45
C LYS A 66 2.10 -1.69 -6.55
N GLN A 67 1.43 -2.85 -6.58
CA GLN A 67 0.34 -3.12 -7.54
C GLN A 67 -0.82 -2.15 -7.36
N VAL A 68 -1.22 -1.88 -6.12
CA VAL A 68 -2.26 -0.89 -5.81
C VAL A 68 -1.84 0.51 -6.27
N ASN A 69 -0.60 0.89 -5.99
CA ASN A 69 -0.07 2.17 -6.43
C ASN A 69 -0.06 2.29 -7.96
N GLU A 70 0.24 1.22 -8.70
CA GLU A 70 0.16 1.20 -10.18
C GLU A 70 -1.28 1.40 -10.70
N MET A 71 -2.29 1.01 -9.93
CA MET A 71 -3.71 1.22 -10.27
C MET A 71 -4.22 2.61 -9.90
N VAL A 72 -3.74 3.14 -8.78
CA VAL A 72 -4.13 4.44 -8.23
C VAL A 72 -3.41 5.60 -8.94
N THR A 73 -2.12 5.42 -9.30
CA THR A 73 -1.28 6.42 -10.01
C THR A 73 -1.93 7.01 -11.28
N PRO A 74 -2.48 6.22 -12.22
CA PRO A 74 -3.10 6.78 -13.43
C PRO A 74 -4.40 7.55 -13.15
N LEU A 75 -5.08 7.27 -12.04
CA LEU A 75 -6.34 7.94 -11.65
C LEU A 75 -6.11 9.23 -10.87
N LEU A 76 -4.95 9.36 -10.21
CA LEU A 76 -4.50 10.60 -9.56
C LEU A 76 -4.13 11.70 -10.56
N GLY A 77 -4.03 11.40 -11.86
CA GLY A 77 -3.61 12.36 -12.88
C GLY A 77 -2.19 12.89 -12.65
N GLU A 78 -1.68 13.72 -13.55
CA GLU A 78 -0.37 14.39 -13.42
C GLU A 78 -0.27 15.36 -12.22
N GLU A 79 -1.13 15.28 -11.21
CA GLU A 79 -0.92 15.95 -9.94
C GLU A 79 0.19 15.21 -9.20
N LYS A 80 1.42 15.58 -9.58
CA LYS A 80 2.66 15.47 -8.81
C LYS A 80 2.38 14.87 -7.44
N ALA A 81 2.45 13.53 -7.33
CA ALA A 81 2.67 12.88 -6.05
C ALA A 81 3.79 13.68 -5.41
N GLU A 82 3.46 14.43 -4.35
CA GLU A 82 4.34 15.43 -3.78
C GLU A 82 5.61 14.67 -3.41
N LYS A 83 6.67 14.83 -4.20
CA LYS A 83 7.91 14.06 -4.03
C LYS A 83 8.49 14.55 -2.71
N VAL A 84 8.12 13.91 -1.61
CA VAL A 84 8.52 14.27 -0.25
C VAL A 84 10.06 14.31 -0.14
N GLY A 85 10.75 13.59 -1.03
CA GLY A 85 12.16 13.78 -1.31
C GLY A 85 12.69 12.72 -2.30
N LYS A 86 13.95 12.91 -2.73
CA LYS A 86 14.70 11.89 -3.49
C LYS A 86 15.50 11.06 -2.49
N VAL A 87 15.09 9.82 -2.24
CA VAL A 87 15.84 8.91 -1.37
C VAL A 87 16.94 8.24 -2.19
N VAL A 88 18.19 8.44 -1.79
CA VAL A 88 19.36 7.74 -2.35
C VAL A 88 19.81 6.70 -1.33
N MET A 89 19.60 5.43 -1.62
CA MET A 89 20.12 4.31 -0.81
C MET A 89 21.41 3.79 -1.43
N GLY A 90 22.49 3.77 -0.65
CA GLY A 90 23.75 3.14 -1.00
C GLY A 90 24.22 2.26 0.15
N THR A 91 24.55 1.00 -0.13
CA THR A 91 25.24 0.11 0.81
C THR A 91 26.72 0.49 0.87
N VAL A 92 27.24 0.74 2.07
CA VAL A 92 28.68 0.94 2.30
C VAL A 92 29.45 -0.35 2.02
N LYS A 93 30.68 -0.22 1.53
CA LYS A 93 31.61 -1.35 1.30
C LYS A 93 32.20 -1.87 2.59
#